data_AF-U9UQL7-F1
#
_entry.id   AF-U9UQL7-F1
#
_cell.length_a   1.000
_cell.length_b   1.000
_cell.length_c   1.000
_cell.angle_alpha   90.00
_cell.angle_beta   90.00
_cell.angle_gamma   90.00
#
_symmetry.space_group_name_H-M   'P 1'
#
loop_
_entity.id
_entity.type
_entity.pdbx_description
1 polymer ?
#
loop_
_entity_poly.entity_id
_entity_poly.type
_entity_poly.pdbx_seq_one_letter_code
_entity_poly.pdbx_strand_id
1 'polypeptide(L)' 'MPVKLDNNYDLSGYVIILTGATDGIGKDMARILAGFNPKRLILPVRNKEKGNILLEYIKSSNGHAKN' A
#
# COMPACT_ATOMS: atom_id res chain seq x y z
N MET A 1 9.57 -20.77 18.22
CA MET A 1 10.41 -19.56 18.11
C MET A 1 9.52 -18.45 17.57
N PRO A 2 9.40 -17.28 18.22
CA PRO A 2 8.65 -16.19 17.64
C PRO A 2 9.38 -15.69 16.39
N VAL A 3 8.67 -15.61 15.26
CA VAL A 3 9.19 -15.04 14.03
C VAL A 3 9.41 -13.54 14.28
N LYS A 4 10.67 -13.10 14.30
CA LYS A 4 11.02 -11.68 14.23
C LYS A 4 10.82 -11.25 12.78
N LEU A 5 9.82 -10.42 12.53
CA LEU A 5 9.70 -9.69 11.28
C LEU A 5 10.68 -8.53 11.37
N ASP A 6 11.74 -8.57 10.58
CA ASP A 6 12.63 -7.42 10.44
C ASP A 6 11.82 -6.28 9.80
N ASN A 7 11.40 -5.31 10.60
CA ASN A 7 10.57 -4.18 10.16
C ASN A 7 11.34 -3.16 9.29
N ASN A 8 12.47 -3.57 8.70
CA ASN A 8 13.44 -2.69 8.07
C ASN A 8 13.55 -2.94 6.55
N TYR A 9 12.42 -3.31 5.93
CA TYR A 9 12.35 -3.39 4.47
C TYR A 9 12.09 -2.00 3.89
N ASP A 10 13.11 -1.45 3.22
CA ASP A 10 12.96 -0.20 2.48
C ASP A 10 12.63 -0.49 1.02
N LEU A 11 11.48 0.03 0.56
CA LEU A 11 11.03 -0.09 -0.82
C LEU A 11 11.32 1.16 -1.66
N SER A 12 12.10 2.12 -1.15
CA SER A 12 12.39 3.41 -1.80
C SER A 12 12.98 3.31 -3.21
N GLY A 13 13.58 2.17 -3.57
CA GLY A 13 14.09 1.86 -4.90
C GLY A 13 13.05 1.36 -5.90
N TYR A 14 11.86 0.95 -5.45
CA TYR A 14 10.93 0.13 -6.23
C TYR A 14 9.65 0.86 -6.62
N VAL A 15 9.25 0.68 -7.87
CA VAL A 15 7.90 1.00 -8.35
C VAL A 15 7.07 -0.28 -8.33
N ILE A 16 5.95 -0.23 -7.62
CA ILE A 16 5.10 -1.40 -7.41
C ILE A 16 3.74 -1.16 -8.07
N ILE A 17 3.29 -2.12 -8.88
CA ILE A 17 1.98 -2.11 -9.52
C ILE A 17 1.16 -3.22 -8.88
N LEU A 18 0.09 -2.87 -8.17
CA LEU A 18 -0.75 -3.84 -7.48
C LEU A 18 -2.15 -3.85 -8.10
N THR A 19 -2.44 -4.87 -8.90
CA THR A 19 -3.76 -5.10 -9.49
C THR A 19 -4.71 -5.72 -8.47
N GLY A 20 -6.01 -5.39 -8.55
CA GLY A 20 -7.00 -5.97 -7.65
C GLY A 20 -6.94 -5.43 -6.21
N ALA A 21 -6.36 -4.24 -6.01
CA ALA A 21 -6.16 -3.65 -4.69
C ALA A 21 -7.42 -3.07 -4.04
N THR A 22 -8.56 -3.04 -4.74
CA THR A 22 -9.77 -2.33 -4.26
C THR A 22 -10.46 -3.02 -3.08
N ASP A 23 -10.21 -4.30 -2.84
CA ASP A 23 -10.88 -5.06 -1.79
C ASP A 23 -10.05 -6.27 -1.30
N GLY A 24 -10.48 -6.87 -0.20
CA GLY A 24 -9.91 -8.08 0.39
C GLY A 24 -8.40 -7.98 0.63
N ILE A 25 -7.68 -9.04 0.26
CA ILE A 25 -6.22 -9.15 0.46
C ILE A 25 -5.47 -8.04 -0.28
N GLY A 26 -5.92 -7.65 -1.48
CA GLY A 26 -5.29 -6.59 -2.25
C GLY A 26 -5.33 -5.23 -1.53
N LYS A 27 -6.42 -4.94 -0.82
CA LYS A 27 -6.59 -3.72 -0.03
C LYS A 27 -5.62 -3.68 1.15
N ASP A 28 -5.51 -4.78 1.89
CA ASP A 28 -4.56 -4.89 3.00
C ASP A 28 -3.11 -4.81 2.52
N MET A 29 -2.80 -5.47 1.41
CA MET A 29 -1.46 -5.43 0.82
C MET A 29 -1.09 -4.03 0.35
N ALA A 30 -2.02 -3.28 -0.23
CA ALA A 30 -1.79 -1.89 -0.63
C ALA A 30 -1.43 -1.00 0.58
N ARG A 31 -2.12 -1.18 1.71
CA ARG A 31 -1.83 -0.49 2.97
C ARG A 31 -0.43 -0.83 3.50
N ILE A 32 -0.10 -2.12 3.55
CA ILE A 32 1.19 -2.61 4.05
C ILE A 32 2.33 -2.07 3.17
N LEU A 33 2.22 -2.22 1.85
CA LEU A 33 3.25 -1.75 0.91
C LEU A 33 3.44 -0.24 0.96
N ALA A 34 2.36 0.53 1.14
CA ALA A 34 2.47 1.98 1.31
C ALA A 34 3.22 2.38 2.60
N GLY A 35 3.33 1.48 3.60
CA GLY A 35 4.05 1.72 4.86
C GLY A 35 5.55 1.53 4.75
N PHE A 36 6.05 0.85 3.71
CA PHE A 36 7.47 0.54 3.50
C PHE A 36 8.19 1.53 2.58
N ASN A 37 7.68 2.76 2.46
CA ASN A 37 8.27 3.84 1.66
C ASN A 37 8.61 3.47 0.19
N PRO A 38 7.67 2.91 -0.60
CA PRO A 38 7.94 2.58 -1.99
C PRO A 38 8.22 3.84 -2.80
N LYS A 39 9.11 3.76 -3.80
CA LYS A 39 9.35 4.88 -4.75
C LYS A 39 8.05 5.38 -5.36
N ARG A 40 7.16 4.43 -5.72
CA ARG A 40 5.82 4.68 -6.23
C ARG A 40 4.97 3.43 -6.08
N LEU A 41 3.75 3.58 -5.58
CA LEU A 41 2.73 2.53 -5.57
C LEU A 41 1.61 2.90 -6.55
N ILE A 42 1.37 2.05 -7.56
CA ILE A 42 0.36 2.23 -8.59
C ILE A 42 -0.75 1.20 -8.38
N LEU A 43 -1.98 1.69 -8.19
CA LEU A 43 -3.15 0.88 -7.92
C LEU A 43 -4.13 1.01 -9.10
N PRO A 44 -3.97 0.20 -10.16
CA PRO A 44 -4.93 0.20 -11.28
C PRO A 44 -6.30 -0.28 -10.80
N VAL A 45 -7.32 0.57 -11.01
CA VAL A 45 -8.69 0.30 -10.62
C VAL A 45 -9.63 0.42 -11.81
N ARG A 46 -10.65 -0.44 -11.83
CA ARG A 46 -11.72 -0.39 -12.85
C ARG A 46 -12.78 0.68 -12.52
N ASN A 47 -13.02 0.91 -11.24
CA ASN A 47 -13.96 1.91 -10.74
C ASN A 47 -13.19 2.96 -9.92
N LYS A 48 -13.33 4.22 -10.32
CA LYS A 48 -12.60 5.36 -9.73
C LYS A 48 -13.04 5.67 -8.30
N GLU A 49 -14.32 5.53 -7.98
CA GLU A 49 -14.85 5.75 -6.61
C GLU A 49 -14.23 4.76 -5.62
N LYS A 50 -14.18 3.47 -5.99
CA LYS A 50 -13.51 2.44 -5.17
C LYS A 50 -12.02 2.74 -4.98
N GLY A 51 -11.37 3.29 -6.01
CA GLY A 51 -9.97 3.74 -5.92
C GLY A 51 -9.79 4.90 -4.95
N ASN A 52 -10.68 5.89 -4.95
CA ASN A 52 -10.62 7.02 -4.03
C ASN A 52 -10.82 6.57 -2.57
N ILE A 53 -11.78 5.69 -2.31
CA ILE A 53 -12.00 5.10 -0.98
C ILE A 53 -10.74 4.36 -0.49
N LEU A 54 -10.10 3.59 -1.38
CA LEU A 54 -8.84 2.92 -1.06
C LEU A 54 -7.71 3.90 -0.76
N LEU A 55 -7.61 4.99 -1.52
CA LEU A 55 -6.61 6.03 -1.31
C LEU A 55 -6.78 6.70 0.06
N GLU A 56 -8.01 7.05 0.43
CA GLU A 56 -8.34 7.61 1.75
C GLU A 56 -8.02 6.60 2.87
N TYR A 57 -8.37 5.33 2.67
CA TYR A 57 -8.06 4.25 3.61
C TYR A 57 -6.55 4.10 3.84
N ILE A 58 -5.73 4.14 2.79
CA ILE A 58 -4.27 4.05 2.92
C ILE A 58 -3.71 5.28 3.64
N LYS A 59 -4.20 6.48 3.31
CA LYS A 59 -3.78 7.74 3.95
C LYS A 59 -4.13 7.80 5.42
N SER A 60 -5.32 7.34 5.81
CA SER A 60 -5.75 7.31 7.21
C SER A 60 -5.03 6.23 8.03
N SER A 61 -4.65 5.12 7.38
CA SER A 61 -3.95 4.02 8.02
C SER A 61 -2.45 4.28 8.22
N ASN A 62 -1.82 4.98 7.29
CA ASN A 62 -0.39 5.28 7.35
C ASN A 62 -0.20 6.77 7.68
N GLY A 63 -0.01 7.09 8.96
CA GLY A 63 0.26 8.44 9.48
C GLY A 63 1.57 9.12 8.98
N HIS A 64 2.21 8.54 7.97
CA HIS A 64 3.39 9.06 7.28
C HIS A 64 3.20 9.16 5.75
N ALA A 65 1.99 9.50 5.30
CA ALA A 65 1.77 9.87 3.90
C ALA A 65 2.36 11.27 3.59
N LYS A 66 3.69 11.41 3.68
CA LYS A 66 4.44 12.47 3.01
C LYS A 66 5.12 11.87 1.79
N ASN A 67 4.35 11.63 0.73
CA ASN A 67 4.84 11.48 -0.64
C ASN A 67 3.72 11.91 -1.60
#